data_AF-A0A243WKE7-F1
#
_entry.id   AF-A0A243WKE7-F1
#
_cell.length_a   1.000
_cell.length_b   1.000
_cell.length_c   1.000
_cell.angle_alpha   90.00
_cell.angle_beta   90.00
_cell.angle_gamma   90.00
#
_symmetry.space_group_name_H-M   'P 1'
#
loop_
_entity.id
_entity.type
_entity.pdbx_description
1 polymer ?
#
loop_
_entity_poly.entity_id
_entity_poly.type
_entity_poly.pdbx_seq_one_letter_code
_entity_poly.pdbx_strand_id
1 'polypeptide(L)'
;MAHHAANSPVQVGEIPKPNTGWIWKTFFILVAITAVEFLLAFTMPAGTFRNSIFIVMTILKAFFIVAEFMHLKHETKALIWTILVPMALLVWLLVALVSEGSSIGESVFNAFK
;
A
#
# COMPACT_ATOMS: atom_id res chain seq x y z
N MET A 1 -26.15 -39.00 -42.06
CA MET A 1 -25.35 -39.52 -40.94
C MET A 1 -25.13 -38.37 -39.95
N ALA A 2 -26.04 -38.22 -39.00
CA ALA A 2 -25.93 -37.21 -37.94
C ALA A 2 -25.29 -37.88 -36.73
N HIS A 3 -24.01 -37.59 -36.50
CA HIS A 3 -23.30 -38.08 -35.32
C HIS A 3 -23.69 -37.21 -34.13
N HIS A 4 -24.23 -37.88 -33.12
CA HIS A 4 -24.62 -37.31 -31.83
C HIS A 4 -23.44 -36.58 -31.17
N ALA A 5 -23.60 -35.28 -30.92
CA ALA A 5 -22.74 -34.55 -29.99
C ALA A 5 -23.11 -35.01 -28.56
N ALA A 6 -22.26 -35.86 -27.97
CA ALA A 6 -22.40 -36.30 -26.60
C ALA A 6 -22.25 -35.08 -25.67
N ASN A 7 -23.35 -34.71 -25.02
CA ASN A 7 -23.43 -33.65 -24.04
C ASN A 7 -22.84 -34.18 -22.72
N SER A 8 -21.52 -34.09 -22.55
CA SER A 8 -20.86 -34.46 -21.30
C SER A 8 -21.36 -33.54 -20.18
N PRO A 9 -21.91 -34.07 -19.07
CA PRO A 9 -22.32 -33.24 -17.95
C PRO A 9 -21.06 -32.55 -17.38
N VAL A 10 -21.06 -31.22 -17.40
CA VAL A 10 -20.05 -30.38 -16.76
C VAL A 10 -20.03 -30.78 -15.29
N GLN A 11 -19.00 -31.52 -14.87
CA GLN A 11 -18.79 -31.80 -13.45
C GLN A 11 -18.45 -30.47 -12.79
N VAL A 12 -19.47 -29.86 -12.17
CA VAL A 12 -19.31 -28.67 -11.32
C VAL A 12 -18.58 -29.15 -10.07
N GLY A 13 -17.25 -29.21 -10.16
CA GLY A 13 -16.38 -29.50 -9.04
C GLY A 13 -16.72 -28.54 -7.90
N GLU A 14 -16.92 -29.09 -6.71
CA GLU A 14 -17.28 -28.36 -5.50
C GLU A 14 -16.26 -27.23 -5.27
N ILE A 15 -16.72 -25.97 -5.31
CA ILE A 15 -15.84 -24.81 -5.19
C ILE A 15 -15.22 -24.83 -3.78
N PRO A 16 -13.89 -24.91 -3.64
CA PRO A 16 -13.25 -24.92 -2.34
C PRO A 16 -13.57 -23.61 -1.60
N LYS A 17 -13.94 -23.72 -0.31
CA LYS A 17 -14.28 -22.55 0.51
C LYS A 17 -13.08 -21.60 0.60
N PRO A 18 -13.28 -20.28 0.40
CA PRO A 18 -12.20 -19.31 0.50
C PRO A 18 -11.65 -19.27 1.93
N ASN A 19 -10.33 -19.40 2.07
CA ASN A 19 -9.67 -19.34 3.37
C ASN A 19 -9.45 -17.87 3.77
N THR A 20 -10.48 -17.23 4.32
CA THR A 20 -10.49 -15.79 4.65
C THR A 20 -9.90 -15.47 6.04
N GLY A 21 -9.54 -16.48 6.84
CA GLY A 21 -9.20 -16.30 8.26
C GLY A 21 -7.96 -15.42 8.50
N TRP A 22 -6.95 -15.53 7.64
CA TRP A 22 -5.72 -14.74 7.76
C TRP A 22 -5.93 -13.26 7.40
N ILE A 23 -6.85 -12.97 6.47
CA ILE A 23 -7.23 -11.61 6.07
C ILE A 23 -7.84 -10.87 7.26
N TRP A 24 -8.75 -11.52 7.98
CA TRP A 24 -9.36 -10.97 9.19
C TRP A 24 -8.33 -10.69 10.29
N LYS A 25 -7.34 -11.58 10.46
CA LYS A 25 -6.25 -11.36 11.42
C LYS A 25 -5.45 -10.10 11.09
N THR A 26 -5.04 -9.93 9.83
CA THR A 26 -4.28 -8.74 9.42
C THR A 26 -5.11 -7.47 9.48
N PHE A 27 -6.40 -7.55 9.13
CA PHE A 27 -7.34 -6.45 9.29
C PHE A 27 -7.36 -5.92 10.73
N PHE A 28 -7.50 -6.79 11.73
CA PHE A 28 -7.51 -6.36 13.13
C PHE A 28 -6.17 -5.79 13.60
N ILE A 29 -5.04 -6.32 13.11
CA ILE A 29 -3.71 -5.75 13.39
C ILE A 29 -3.63 -4.31 12.85
N LEU A 30 -4.06 -4.09 11.61
CA LEU A 30 -4.04 -2.76 11.00
C LEU A 30 -4.98 -1.78 11.70
N VAL A 31 -6.18 -2.22 12.05
CA VAL A 31 -7.11 -1.42 12.87
C VAL A 31 -6.48 -1.04 14.20
N ALA A 32 -5.80 -1.96 14.89
CA ALA A 32 -5.13 -1.67 16.15
C ALA A 32 -4.01 -0.64 15.98
N ILE A 33 -3.15 -0.78 14.96
CA ILE A 33 -2.09 0.20 14.64
C ILE A 33 -2.72 1.58 14.41
N THR A 34 -3.77 1.66 13.58
CA THR A 34 -4.43 2.93 13.27
C THR A 34 -5.15 3.54 14.47
N ALA A 35 -5.75 2.73 15.34
CA ALA A 35 -6.35 3.21 16.59
C ALA A 35 -5.29 3.83 17.52
N VAL A 36 -4.10 3.21 17.60
CA VAL A 36 -2.97 3.78 18.35
C VAL A 36 -2.46 5.07 17.70
N GLU A 37 -2.38 5.15 16.36
CA GLU A 37 -2.04 6.41 15.67
C GLU A 37 -3.02 7.53 16.07
N PHE A 38 -4.33 7.28 16.01
CA PHE A 38 -5.32 8.29 16.41
C PHE A 38 -5.21 8.66 17.88
N LEU A 39 -5.01 7.69 18.78
CA LEU A 39 -4.83 7.96 20.20
C LEU A 39 -3.64 8.89 20.44
N LEU A 40 -2.48 8.57 19.85
CA LEU A 40 -1.28 9.41 19.95
C LEU A 40 -1.47 10.78 19.32
N ALA A 41 -2.29 10.90 18.27
CA ALA A 41 -2.60 12.18 17.64
C ALA A 41 -3.32 13.13 18.60
N PHE A 42 -4.24 12.60 19.40
CA PHE A 42 -5.05 13.37 20.35
C PHE A 42 -4.36 13.58 21.70
N THR A 43 -3.53 12.64 22.16
CA THR A 43 -2.89 12.74 23.48
C THR A 43 -1.56 13.49 23.45
N MET A 44 -0.84 13.47 22.32
CA MET A 44 0.51 14.03 22.24
C MET A 44 0.55 15.37 21.45
N PRO A 45 1.17 16.43 22.00
CA PRO A 45 1.32 17.70 21.30
C PRO A 45 2.15 17.53 20.03
N ALA A 46 1.90 18.39 19.04
CA ALA A 46 2.61 18.37 17.78
C ALA A 46 4.09 18.69 18.02
N GLY A 47 4.97 17.77 17.62
CA GLY A 47 6.41 17.90 17.77
C GLY A 47 7.16 16.86 16.96
N THR A 48 8.47 17.05 16.81
CA THR A 48 9.34 16.20 15.99
C THR A 48 9.28 14.73 16.41
N PHE A 49 9.18 14.47 17.72
CA PHE A 49 9.08 13.11 18.26
C PHE A 49 7.74 12.44 17.93
N ARG A 50 6.62 13.18 17.93
CA ARG A 50 5.34 12.65 17.48
C ARG A 50 5.42 12.31 15.99
N ASN A 51 5.97 13.21 15.18
CA ASN A 51 6.06 12.99 13.74
C ASN A 51 6.91 11.76 13.39
N SER A 52 8.03 11.52 14.10
CA SER A 52 8.85 10.33 13.84
C SER A 52 8.11 9.02 14.16
N ILE A 53 7.35 8.97 15.26
CA ILE A 53 6.53 7.80 15.61
C ILE A 53 5.48 7.53 14.53
N PHE A 54 4.79 8.57 14.06
CA PHE A 54 3.77 8.44 13.01
C PHE A 54 4.36 7.93 11.71
N ILE A 55 5.54 8.42 11.32
CA ILE A 55 6.24 7.93 10.12
C ILE A 55 6.53 6.44 10.26
N VAL A 56 7.09 6.00 11.40
CA VAL A 56 7.42 4.59 11.64
C VAL A 56 6.16 3.71 11.63
N MET A 57 5.11 4.12 12.35
CA MET A 57 3.85 3.37 12.39
C MET A 57 3.19 3.29 11.00
N THR A 58 3.26 4.37 10.22
CA THR A 58 2.72 4.40 8.86
C THR A 58 3.50 3.49 7.91
N ILE A 59 4.83 3.40 8.04
CA ILE A 59 5.65 2.45 7.28
C ILE A 59 5.29 1.00 7.65
N LEU A 60 5.17 0.69 8.95
CA LEU A 60 4.78 -0.65 9.41
C LEU A 60 3.42 -1.05 8.85
N LYS A 61 2.43 -0.14 8.90
CA LYS A 61 1.11 -0.30 8.27
C LYS A 61 1.24 -0.62 6.79
N ALA A 62 2.03 0.16 6.04
CA ALA A 62 2.21 -0.04 4.61
C ALA A 62 2.79 -1.44 4.31
N PHE A 63 3.75 -1.90 5.11
CA PHE A 63 4.30 -3.25 4.99
C PHE A 63 3.24 -4.35 5.18
N PHE A 64 2.41 -4.26 6.22
CA PHE A 64 1.34 -5.25 6.45
C PHE A 64 0.27 -5.25 5.36
N ILE A 65 -0.05 -4.08 4.80
CA ILE A 65 -1.00 -3.96 3.67
C ILE A 65 -0.42 -4.64 2.42
N VAL A 66 0.81 -4.32 2.07
CA VAL A 66 1.48 -4.85 0.87
C VAL A 66 1.75 -6.35 0.99
N ALA A 67 2.16 -6.83 2.16
CA ALA A 67 2.39 -8.25 2.39
C ALA A 67 1.09 -9.06 2.22
N GLU A 68 0.02 -8.65 2.91
CA GLU A 68 -1.14 -9.52 3.07
C GLU A 68 -2.35 -9.14 2.20
N PHE A 69 -2.67 -7.86 2.00
CA PHE A 69 -3.82 -7.52 1.15
C PHE A 69 -3.53 -7.59 -0.35
N MET A 70 -2.26 -7.48 -0.74
CA MET A 70 -1.85 -7.58 -2.14
C MET A 70 -1.47 -9.00 -2.56
N HIS A 71 -1.67 -10.02 -1.70
CA HIS A 71 -1.39 -11.45 -1.97
C HIS A 71 0.06 -11.77 -2.41
N LEU A 72 0.99 -10.84 -2.23
CA LEU A 72 2.36 -10.89 -2.77
C LEU A 72 3.25 -11.93 -2.08
N LYS A 73 2.81 -12.46 -0.94
CA LYS A 73 3.57 -13.42 -0.13
C LYS A 73 3.68 -14.80 -0.80
N HIS A 74 2.73 -15.18 -1.66
CA HIS A 74 2.68 -16.52 -2.25
C HIS A 74 2.56 -16.54 -3.79
N GLU A 75 2.22 -15.43 -4.46
CA GLU A 75 2.25 -15.36 -5.93
C GLU A 75 2.77 -14.05 -6.54
N THR A 76 3.28 -14.22 -7.76
CA THR A 76 3.79 -13.29 -8.78
C THR A 76 4.58 -12.06 -8.29
N LYS A 77 5.91 -12.20 -8.32
CA LYS A 77 6.87 -11.08 -8.22
C LYS A 77 6.55 -9.91 -9.17
N ALA A 78 5.85 -10.18 -10.28
CA ALA A 78 5.35 -9.16 -11.19
C ALA A 78 4.41 -8.15 -10.50
N LEU A 79 3.50 -8.60 -9.63
CA LEU A 79 2.60 -7.71 -8.90
C LEU A 79 3.35 -6.77 -7.96
N ILE A 80 4.41 -7.24 -7.28
CA ILE A 80 5.29 -6.37 -6.47
C ILE A 80 5.84 -5.21 -7.32
N TRP A 81 6.33 -5.50 -8.53
CA TRP A 81 6.86 -4.47 -9.43
C TRP A 81 5.79 -3.47 -9.88
N THR A 82 4.54 -3.89 -10.07
CA THR A 82 3.44 -2.97 -10.43
C THR A 82 3.13 -1.93 -9.35
N ILE A 83 3.43 -2.24 -8.08
CA ILE A 83 3.21 -1.32 -6.96
C ILE A 83 4.49 -0.53 -6.66
N LEU A 84 5.64 -1.18 -6.72
CA LEU A 84 6.93 -0.57 -6.41
C LEU A 84 7.33 0.50 -7.44
N VAL A 85 7.07 0.28 -8.73
CA VAL A 85 7.47 1.21 -9.80
C VAL A 85 6.73 2.55 -9.71
N PRO A 86 5.39 2.60 -9.61
CA PRO A 86 4.66 3.85 -9.41
C PRO A 86 5.06 4.55 -8.09
N MET A 87 5.27 3.79 -7.01
CA MET A 87 5.76 4.30 -5.73
C MET A 87 7.12 5.00 -5.87
N ALA A 88 8.08 4.35 -6.54
CA ALA A 88 9.41 4.89 -6.76
C ALA A 88 9.37 6.16 -7.62
N LEU A 89 8.52 6.17 -8.67
CA LEU A 89 8.31 7.36 -9.49
C LEU A 89 7.73 8.53 -8.70
N LEU A 90 6.77 8.29 -7.80
CA LEU A 90 6.22 9.34 -6.94
C LEU A 90 7.27 9.92 -5.98
N VAL A 91 8.07 9.06 -5.35
CA VAL A 91 9.14 9.52 -4.45
C VAL A 91 10.18 10.33 -5.24
N TRP A 92 10.58 9.85 -6.42
CA TRP A 92 11.51 10.57 -7.29
C TRP A 92 10.94 11.93 -7.73
N LEU A 93 9.66 11.97 -8.13
CA LEU A 93 8.98 13.21 -8.52
C LEU A 93 8.92 14.22 -7.37
N LEU A 94 8.61 13.78 -6.15
CA LEU A 94 8.60 14.66 -4.98
C LEU A 94 9.97 15.28 -4.72
N VAL A 95 11.04 14.47 -4.80
CA VAL A 95 12.41 14.98 -4.65
C VAL A 95 12.73 15.99 -5.74
N ALA A 96 12.41 15.69 -7.01
CA ALA A 96 12.65 16.60 -8.13
C ALA A 96 11.91 17.94 -7.95
N LEU A 97 10.63 17.90 -7.59
CA LEU A 97 9.83 19.11 -7.35
C LEU A 97 10.34 19.95 -6.19
N VAL A 98 10.79 19.33 -5.10
CA VAL A 98 11.37 20.05 -3.95
C VAL A 98 12.70 20.68 -4.34
N SER A 99 13.58 19.96 -5.04
CA SER A 99 14.87 20.47 -5.48
C SER A 99 14.73 21.60 -6.49
N GLU A 100 13.97 21.41 -7.57
CA GLU A 100 13.76 22.46 -8.58
C GLU A 100 12.96 23.64 -8.02
N GLY A 101 11.94 23.37 -7.20
CA GLY A 101 11.17 24.41 -6.53
C GLY A 101 12.02 25.30 -5.63
N SER A 102 12.98 24.70 -4.91
CA SER A 102 13.93 25.46 -4.08
C SER A 102 14.88 26.32 -4.93
N SER A 103 15.44 25.76 -6.01
CA SER A 103 16.35 26.49 -6.91
C SER A 103 15.66 27.65 -7.64
N ILE A 104 14.40 27.45 -8.07
CA ILE A 104 13.60 28.51 -8.69
C ILE A 104 13.26 29.58 -7.65
N GLY A 105 12.83 29.19 -6.45
CA GLY A 105 12.50 30.12 -5.38
C GLY A 105 13.66 31.04 -5.01
N GLU A 106 14.87 30.50 -4.91
CA GLU A 106 16.09 31.25 -4.60
C GLU A 106 16.48 32.21 -5.75
N SER A 107 16.34 31.76 -7.00
CA SER A 107 16.61 32.57 -8.19
C SER A 107 15.63 33.74 -8.32
N VAL A 108 14.35 33.51 -8.04
CA VAL A 108 13.29 34.53 -8.05
C VAL A 108 13.51 35.54 -6.92
N PHE A 109 13.78 35.09 -5.69
CA PHE A 109 14.02 35.98 -4.56
C PHE A 109 15.24 36.90 -4.78
N ASN A 110 16.31 36.37 -5.37
CA ASN A 110 17.51 37.15 -5.70
C ASN A 110 17.30 38.12 -6.87
N ALA A 111 16.35 37.86 -7.78
CA ALA A 111 16.04 38.77 -8.88
C ALA A 111 15.16 39.97 -8.46
N PHE A 112 14.42 39.84 -7.36
CA PHE A 112 13.57 40.90 -6.79
C PHE A 112 14.23 41.67 -5.64
N LYS A 113 15.49 41.38 -5.33
CA LYS A 113 16.32 42.10 -4.37
C LYS A 113 17.31 43.01 -5.10
#